data_AF-A0A662RHM5-F1
#
_entry.id   AF-A0A662RHM5-F1
#
_cell.length_a   1.000
_cell.length_b   1.000
_cell.length_c   1.000
_cell.angle_alpha   90.00
_cell.angle_beta   90.00
_cell.angle_gamma   90.00
#
_symmetry.space_group_name_H-M   'P 1'
#
loop_
_entity.id
_entity.type
_entity.pdbx_description
1 polymer ?
#
loop_
_entity_poly.entity_id
_entity_poly.type
_entity_poly.pdbx_seq_one_letter_code
_entity_poly.pdbx_strand_id
1 'polypeptide(L)'
;MNLTEEQLEQLKEREKTEKASRDSSFRNLYNTVWLLNLEDGKPALETLEVGGRALQATNIHERLMELLMRVSPPKVFDSLTAKRLSDLIKIEEGVETKDVIDTFFSSPEFPRIIDENVIKKAISKGVKDSLFGITNKDKVQVVKDKPVVAKEQVIIGKEIPIEEIDLPSGYIVSSKIIPTEEKPEVPQTPEEETEKPEVHEAGKITQIMYSLKVNRQQLYECFNALGNLVEKTGELSLKIEAQTKEGIDASWLKNAVEEPIEEAGVEIKREEK
;
A
#
# COMPACT_ATOMS: atom_id res chain seq x y z
N MET A 1 52.84 -28.13 20.51
CA MET A 1 53.34 -28.57 19.19
C MET A 1 54.30 -27.50 18.69
N ASN A 2 55.53 -27.85 18.29
CA ASN A 2 56.47 -26.90 17.69
C ASN A 2 56.21 -26.88 16.18
N LEU A 3 55.40 -25.92 15.73
CA LEU A 3 55.12 -25.70 14.31
C LEU A 3 56.17 -24.76 13.73
N THR A 4 56.60 -25.05 12.50
CA THR A 4 57.44 -24.13 11.71
C THR A 4 56.61 -22.94 11.21
N GLU A 5 57.27 -21.84 10.82
CA GLU A 5 56.58 -20.66 10.28
C GLU A 5 55.74 -21.01 9.04
N GLU A 6 56.27 -21.86 8.16
CA GLU A 6 55.56 -22.36 6.96
C GLU A 6 54.30 -23.16 7.33
N GLN A 7 54.37 -24.03 8.34
CA GLN A 7 53.20 -24.76 8.82
C GLN A 7 52.15 -23.82 9.44
N LEU A 8 52.59 -22.75 10.09
CA LEU A 8 51.69 -21.76 10.69
C LEU A 8 50.99 -20.92 9.61
N GLU A 9 51.69 -20.58 8.53
CA GLU A 9 51.13 -19.89 7.36
C GLU A 9 50.13 -20.77 6.61
N GLN A 10 50.46 -22.06 6.37
CA GLN A 10 49.52 -23.03 5.78
C GLN A 10 48.24 -23.18 6.62
N LEU A 11 48.35 -23.20 7.95
CA LEU A 11 47.18 -23.28 8.83
C LEU A 11 46.31 -22.01 8.72
N LYS A 12 46.92 -20.82 8.62
CA LYS A 12 46.18 -19.56 8.41
C LYS A 12 45.46 -19.52 7.08
N GLU A 13 46.11 -19.96 6.00
CA GLU A 13 45.48 -20.05 4.68
C GLU A 13 44.32 -21.03 4.67
N ARG A 14 44.50 -22.19 5.32
CA ARG A 14 43.44 -23.19 5.46
C ARG A 14 42.26 -22.64 6.27
N GLU A 15 42.52 -21.98 7.40
CA GLU A 15 41.48 -21.33 8.19
C GLU A 15 40.69 -20.31 7.37
N LYS A 16 41.38 -19.48 6.58
CA LYS A 16 40.75 -18.49 5.70
C LYS A 16 39.87 -19.16 4.64
N THR A 17 40.36 -20.23 4.02
CA THR A 17 39.63 -21.00 3.00
C THR A 17 38.38 -21.64 3.57
N GLU A 18 38.49 -22.29 4.73
CA GLU A 18 37.36 -22.92 5.41
C GLU A 18 36.32 -21.88 5.85
N LYS A 19 36.74 -20.73 6.38
CA LYS A 19 35.83 -19.62 6.70
C LYS A 19 35.09 -19.10 5.47
N ALA A 20 35.79 -18.92 4.35
CA ALA A 20 35.18 -18.47 3.10
C ALA A 20 34.18 -19.50 2.54
N SER A 21 34.52 -20.79 2.61
CA SER A 21 33.64 -21.89 2.20
C SER A 21 32.38 -21.95 3.05
N ARG A 22 32.53 -21.82 4.37
CA ARG A 22 31.43 -21.74 5.33
C ARG A 22 30.50 -20.56 5.02
N ASP A 23 31.07 -19.36 4.85
CA ASP A 23 30.29 -18.15 4.59
C ASP A 23 29.57 -18.23 3.24
N SER A 24 30.20 -18.82 2.22
CA SER A 24 29.56 -19.11 0.93
C SER A 24 28.40 -20.10 1.06
N SER A 25 28.58 -21.16 1.86
CA SER A 25 27.52 -22.15 2.10
C SER A 25 26.32 -21.53 2.80
N PHE A 26 26.54 -20.68 3.82
CA PHE A 26 25.47 -19.90 4.45
C PHE A 26 24.79 -18.97 3.47
N ARG A 27 25.55 -18.39 2.53
CA ARG A 27 24.96 -17.58 1.46
C ARG A 27 24.15 -18.40 0.46
N ASN A 28 24.39 -19.69 0.31
CA ASN A 28 23.62 -20.52 -0.62
C ASN A 28 22.42 -21.21 0.06
N LEU A 29 22.19 -20.97 1.35
CA LEU A 29 20.95 -21.40 2.00
C LEU A 29 19.75 -20.63 1.45
N TYR A 30 18.60 -21.31 1.39
CA TYR A 30 17.31 -20.74 0.95
C TYR A 30 17.29 -20.18 -0.49
N ASN A 31 18.11 -20.73 -1.39
CA ASN A 31 18.04 -20.38 -2.82
C ASN A 31 16.71 -20.79 -3.48
N THR A 32 16.05 -21.81 -2.91
CA THR A 32 14.70 -22.24 -3.28
C THR A 32 13.82 -22.17 -2.04
N VAL A 33 12.64 -21.57 -2.17
CA VAL A 33 11.65 -21.42 -1.09
C VAL A 33 10.31 -21.94 -1.60
N TRP A 34 9.66 -22.80 -0.82
CA TRP A 34 8.32 -23.30 -1.14
C TRP A 34 7.31 -22.63 -0.22
N LEU A 35 6.31 -21.99 -0.81
CA LEU A 35 5.22 -21.35 -0.10
C LEU A 35 3.95 -22.20 -0.24
N LEU A 36 3.28 -22.45 0.90
CA LEU A 36 1.94 -22.99 0.89
C LEU A 36 0.98 -21.98 0.26
N ASN A 37 0.29 -22.37 -0.79
CA ASN A 37 -0.76 -21.61 -1.44
C ASN A 37 -2.06 -22.42 -1.47
N LEU A 38 -3.17 -21.77 -1.80
CA LEU A 38 -4.43 -22.44 -2.12
C LEU A 38 -4.78 -22.19 -3.59
N GLU A 39 -4.93 -23.26 -4.36
CA GLU A 39 -5.42 -23.24 -5.73
C GLU A 39 -6.75 -23.98 -5.78
N ASP A 40 -7.82 -23.32 -6.22
CA ASP A 40 -9.19 -23.86 -6.23
C ASP A 40 -9.63 -24.47 -4.88
N GLY A 41 -9.22 -23.84 -3.78
CA GLY A 41 -9.51 -24.29 -2.41
C GLY A 41 -8.72 -25.51 -1.95
N LYS A 42 -7.69 -25.94 -2.70
CA LYS A 42 -6.82 -27.07 -2.35
C LYS A 42 -5.40 -26.62 -2.05
N PRO A 43 -4.70 -27.24 -1.07
CA PRO A 43 -3.30 -26.98 -0.80
C PRO A 43 -2.43 -27.19 -2.04
N ALA A 44 -1.67 -26.17 -2.41
CA ALA A 44 -0.67 -26.18 -3.47
C ALA A 44 0.66 -25.64 -2.92
N LEU A 45 1.76 -25.98 -3.59
CA LEU A 45 3.08 -25.44 -3.26
C LEU A 45 3.55 -24.55 -4.41
N GLU A 46 3.78 -23.27 -4.09
CA GLU A 46 4.43 -22.34 -4.99
C GLU A 46 5.95 -22.38 -4.74
N THR A 47 6.73 -22.62 -5.80
CA THR A 47 8.19 -22.61 -5.72
C THR A 47 8.74 -21.26 -6.16
N LEU A 48 9.59 -20.69 -5.32
CA LEU A 48 10.34 -19.47 -5.60
C LEU A 48 11.83 -19.80 -5.63
N GLU A 49 12.51 -19.29 -6.64
CA GLU A 49 13.96 -19.40 -6.75
C GLU A 49 14.58 -18.01 -6.82
N VAL A 50 15.79 -17.89 -6.28
CA VAL A 50 16.63 -16.71 -6.52
C VAL A 50 16.98 -16.70 -8.01
N GLY A 51 16.21 -15.93 -8.80
CA GLY A 51 16.42 -15.78 -10.23
C GLY A 51 17.74 -15.05 -10.55
N GLY A 52 17.90 -14.60 -11.80
CA GLY A 52 19.16 -13.98 -12.26
C GLY A 52 19.55 -12.66 -11.59
N ARG A 53 18.66 -12.03 -10.81
CA ARG A 53 18.96 -10.79 -10.08
C ARG A 53 19.61 -11.12 -8.75
N ALA A 54 20.87 -10.70 -8.59
CA ALA A 54 21.58 -10.83 -7.33
C ALA A 54 20.88 -10.05 -6.20
N LEU A 55 20.62 -10.74 -5.09
CA LEU A 55 20.17 -10.14 -3.84
C LEU A 55 21.27 -9.26 -3.27
N GLN A 56 20.90 -8.10 -2.72
CA GLN A 56 21.84 -7.14 -2.16
C GLN A 56 22.17 -7.44 -0.69
N ALA A 57 21.20 -7.96 0.05
CA ALA A 57 21.39 -8.34 1.44
C ALA A 57 22.44 -9.46 1.56
N THR A 58 23.12 -9.51 2.71
CA THR A 58 24.14 -10.55 2.99
C THR A 58 23.72 -11.50 4.10
N ASN A 59 22.91 -11.02 5.05
CA ASN A 59 22.31 -11.84 6.09
C ASN A 59 21.20 -12.73 5.50
N ILE A 60 21.10 -13.98 5.96
CA ILE A 60 20.12 -14.97 5.51
C ILE A 60 18.68 -14.43 5.62
N HIS A 61 18.33 -13.82 6.75
CA HIS A 61 16.97 -13.32 6.96
C HIS A 61 16.63 -12.17 6.01
N GLU A 62 17.51 -11.17 5.93
CA GLU A 62 17.33 -10.01 5.06
C GLU A 62 17.23 -10.42 3.58
N ARG A 63 18.01 -11.42 3.17
CA ARG A 63 17.97 -11.96 1.81
C ARG A 63 16.67 -12.68 1.49
N LEU A 64 16.19 -13.49 2.44
CA LEU A 64 14.91 -14.16 2.29
C LEU A 64 13.77 -13.13 2.17
N MET A 65 13.76 -12.12 3.04
CA MET A 65 12.78 -11.04 2.98
C MET A 65 12.90 -10.23 1.68
N GLU A 66 14.11 -9.91 1.24
CA GLU A 66 14.36 -9.24 -0.04
C GLU A 66 13.80 -10.05 -1.21
N LEU A 67 14.05 -11.36 -1.26
CA LEU A 67 13.51 -12.26 -2.29
C LEU A 67 11.98 -12.22 -2.28
N LEU A 68 11.37 -12.42 -1.12
CA LEU A 68 9.92 -12.48 -0.94
C LEU A 68 9.20 -11.17 -1.28
N MET A 69 9.86 -10.02 -1.07
CA MET A 69 9.28 -8.70 -1.35
C MET A 69 9.56 -8.19 -2.77
N ARG A 70 10.68 -8.60 -3.40
CA ARG A 70 11.10 -8.09 -4.72
C ARG A 70 10.72 -8.98 -5.89
N VAL A 71 10.37 -10.24 -5.66
CA VAL A 71 9.82 -11.11 -6.70
C VAL A 71 8.55 -10.49 -7.28
N SER A 72 8.27 -10.71 -8.57
CA SER A 72 7.06 -10.23 -9.23
C SER A 72 6.14 -11.41 -9.53
N PRO A 73 4.92 -11.46 -8.97
CA PRO A 73 4.36 -10.54 -7.97
C PRO A 73 4.96 -10.74 -6.56
N PRO A 74 5.00 -9.70 -5.70
CA PRO A 74 5.49 -9.82 -4.33
C PRO A 74 4.72 -10.86 -3.52
N LYS A 75 5.42 -11.55 -2.61
CA LYS A 75 4.88 -12.63 -1.79
C LYS A 75 4.71 -12.26 -0.33
N VAL A 76 5.44 -11.25 0.12
CA VAL A 76 5.30 -10.61 1.44
C VAL A 76 5.17 -9.10 1.23
N PHE A 77 4.25 -8.48 1.97
CA PHE A 77 3.91 -7.06 1.84
C PHE A 77 4.26 -6.29 3.12
N ASP A 78 4.90 -5.14 2.96
CA ASP A 78 5.19 -4.18 4.04
C ASP A 78 4.09 -3.14 4.23
N SER A 79 3.06 -3.18 3.40
CA SER A 79 1.99 -2.21 3.33
C SER A 79 0.69 -2.86 2.89
N LEU A 80 -0.40 -2.32 3.42
CA LEU A 80 -1.77 -2.72 3.12
C LEU A 80 -2.62 -1.46 3.05
N THR A 81 -3.44 -1.33 2.00
CA THR A 81 -4.35 -0.20 1.89
C THR A 81 -5.60 -0.45 2.75
N ALA A 82 -6.17 0.62 3.31
CA ALA A 82 -7.39 0.53 4.11
C ALA A 82 -8.57 -0.08 3.32
N LYS A 83 -8.67 0.25 2.03
CA LYS A 83 -9.65 -0.35 1.12
C LYS A 83 -9.44 -1.86 0.96
N ARG A 84 -8.20 -2.30 0.70
CA ARG A 84 -7.88 -3.73 0.57
C ARG A 84 -8.17 -4.49 1.86
N LEU A 85 -7.85 -3.90 3.02
CA LEU A 85 -8.21 -4.46 4.32
C LEU A 85 -9.73 -4.66 4.43
N SER A 86 -10.51 -3.62 4.12
CA SER A 86 -11.98 -3.66 4.16
C SER A 86 -12.57 -4.72 3.21
N ASP A 87 -12.01 -4.85 2.00
CA ASP A 87 -12.46 -5.84 1.01
C ASP A 87 -12.17 -7.28 1.45
N LEU A 88 -11.01 -7.52 2.09
CA LEU A 88 -10.58 -8.86 2.51
C LEU A 88 -11.40 -9.38 3.71
N ILE A 89 -11.59 -8.54 4.72
CA ILE A 89 -12.28 -8.94 5.96
C ILE A 89 -13.81 -8.85 5.83
N LYS A 90 -14.32 -8.22 4.77
CA LYS A 90 -15.76 -8.05 4.48
C LYS A 90 -16.52 -7.51 5.70
N ILE A 91 -16.18 -6.30 6.13
CA ILE A 91 -16.85 -5.65 7.27
C ILE A 91 -18.33 -5.38 6.92
N GLU A 92 -19.23 -6.29 7.29
CA GLU A 92 -20.67 -6.07 7.15
C GLU A 92 -21.18 -5.18 8.30
N GLU A 93 -21.13 -5.70 9.53
CA GLU A 93 -21.59 -4.99 10.73
C GLU A 93 -20.42 -4.55 11.62
N GLY A 94 -19.46 -5.44 11.84
CA GLY A 94 -18.23 -5.17 12.55
C GLY A 94 -17.39 -6.44 12.73
N VAL A 95 -16.14 -6.28 13.13
CA VAL A 95 -15.21 -7.40 13.31
C VAL A 95 -14.20 -7.10 14.42
N GLU A 96 -13.84 -8.11 15.21
CA GLU A 96 -12.78 -7.97 16.20
C GLU A 96 -11.43 -7.82 15.50
N THR A 97 -10.62 -6.86 15.94
CA THR A 97 -9.28 -6.65 15.36
C THR A 97 -8.36 -7.85 15.59
N LYS A 98 -8.58 -8.59 16.68
CA LYS A 98 -7.92 -9.87 16.94
C LYS A 98 -8.20 -10.90 15.85
N ASP A 99 -9.47 -11.10 15.49
CA ASP A 99 -9.87 -12.06 14.45
C ASP A 99 -9.26 -11.68 13.09
N VAL A 100 -9.16 -10.38 12.80
CA VAL A 100 -8.46 -9.90 11.60
C VAL A 100 -7.00 -10.37 11.59
N ILE A 101 -6.26 -10.16 12.67
CA ILE A 101 -4.84 -10.57 12.76
C ILE A 101 -4.70 -12.08 12.65
N ASP A 102 -5.48 -12.81 13.46
CA ASP A 102 -5.45 -14.28 13.47
C ASP A 102 -5.71 -14.82 12.05
N THR A 103 -6.62 -14.19 11.31
CA THR A 103 -6.89 -14.54 9.91
C THR A 103 -5.71 -14.24 8.99
N PHE A 104 -5.10 -13.05 9.07
CA PHE A 104 -3.94 -12.67 8.24
C PHE A 104 -2.73 -13.58 8.45
N PHE A 105 -2.49 -14.06 9.68
CA PHE A 105 -1.33 -14.91 10.00
C PHE A 105 -1.61 -16.41 9.91
N SER A 106 -2.88 -16.84 9.93
CA SER A 106 -3.24 -18.26 9.88
C SER A 106 -3.77 -18.74 8.53
N SER A 107 -4.33 -17.84 7.70
CA SER A 107 -4.92 -18.21 6.41
C SER A 107 -3.96 -17.97 5.24
N PRO A 108 -3.68 -18.99 4.40
CA PRO A 108 -2.88 -18.82 3.19
C PRO A 108 -3.62 -18.04 2.07
N GLU A 109 -4.91 -17.78 2.20
CA GLU A 109 -5.68 -16.94 1.25
C GLU A 109 -5.46 -15.44 1.48
N PHE A 110 -4.98 -15.07 2.67
CA PHE A 110 -4.71 -13.69 3.01
C PHE A 110 -3.30 -13.29 2.57
N PRO A 111 -3.07 -12.01 2.18
CA PRO A 111 -1.74 -11.52 1.87
C PRO A 111 -0.81 -11.70 3.08
N ARG A 112 0.37 -12.28 2.85
CA ARG A 112 1.40 -12.38 3.90
C ARG A 112 1.98 -10.99 4.15
N ILE A 113 1.88 -10.52 5.38
CA ILE A 113 2.38 -9.20 5.80
C ILE A 113 3.60 -9.36 6.70
N ILE A 114 4.46 -8.35 6.74
CA ILE A 114 5.70 -8.40 7.54
C ILE A 114 5.44 -8.45 9.04
N ASP A 115 4.39 -7.76 9.50
CA ASP A 115 4.04 -7.62 10.92
C ASP A 115 2.61 -7.07 11.08
N GLU A 116 2.17 -7.00 12.34
CA GLU A 116 0.88 -6.42 12.72
C GLU A 116 0.78 -4.90 12.46
N ASN A 117 1.91 -4.18 12.39
CA ASN A 117 1.91 -2.74 12.15
C ASN A 117 1.36 -2.41 10.75
N VAL A 118 1.50 -3.34 9.80
CA VAL A 118 0.84 -3.23 8.49
C VAL A 118 -0.68 -3.09 8.65
N ILE A 119 -1.29 -3.90 9.51
CA ILE A 119 -2.74 -3.85 9.81
C ILE A 119 -3.06 -2.55 10.55
N LYS A 120 -2.29 -2.17 11.58
CA LYS A 120 -2.52 -0.92 12.34
C LYS A 120 -2.50 0.32 11.45
N LYS A 121 -1.53 0.42 10.52
CA LYS A 121 -1.45 1.52 9.55
C LYS A 121 -2.67 1.55 8.63
N ALA A 122 -3.12 0.38 8.16
CA ALA A 122 -4.31 0.28 7.33
C ALA A 122 -5.59 0.69 8.10
N ILE A 123 -5.71 0.30 9.39
CA ILE A 123 -6.80 0.70 10.27
C ILE A 123 -6.78 2.21 10.50
N SER A 124 -5.64 2.77 10.95
CA SER A 124 -5.48 4.21 11.19
C SER A 124 -5.90 5.03 9.96
N LYS A 125 -5.43 4.63 8.77
CA LYS A 125 -5.80 5.27 7.51
C LYS A 125 -7.30 5.09 7.19
N GLY A 126 -7.86 3.90 7.39
CA GLY A 126 -9.28 3.64 7.14
C GLY A 126 -10.21 4.42 8.06
N VAL A 127 -9.81 4.63 9.32
CA VAL A 127 -10.53 5.48 10.27
C VAL A 127 -10.45 6.94 9.87
N LYS A 128 -9.26 7.44 9.51
CA LYS A 128 -9.06 8.81 9.01
C LYS A 128 -9.87 9.08 7.75
N ASP A 129 -9.88 8.14 6.80
CA ASP A 129 -10.60 8.22 5.53
C ASP A 129 -12.10 7.90 5.66
N SER A 130 -12.60 7.65 6.88
CA SER A 130 -14.01 7.33 7.17
C SER A 130 -14.56 6.09 6.45
N LEU A 131 -13.70 5.14 6.08
CA LEU A 131 -14.11 3.86 5.51
C LEU A 131 -14.82 2.98 6.54
N PHE A 132 -14.32 3.00 7.78
CA PHE A 132 -14.86 2.31 8.94
C PHE A 132 -14.46 3.04 10.21
N GLY A 133 -15.12 2.75 11.33
CA GLY A 133 -14.75 3.25 12.65
C GLY A 133 -13.97 2.22 13.47
N ILE A 134 -13.35 2.67 14.55
CA ILE A 134 -12.74 1.78 15.56
C ILE A 134 -13.25 2.11 16.96
N THR A 135 -13.43 1.08 17.77
CA THR A 135 -13.77 1.16 19.18
C THR A 135 -13.10 0.02 19.94
N ASN A 136 -13.32 -0.05 21.25
CA ASN A 136 -12.90 -1.19 22.06
C ASN A 136 -14.05 -2.19 22.17
N LYS A 137 -13.73 -3.48 22.22
CA LYS A 137 -14.70 -4.59 22.28
C LYS A 137 -15.64 -4.49 23.47
N ASP A 138 -15.18 -3.98 24.61
CA ASP A 138 -15.99 -3.79 25.83
C ASP A 138 -17.14 -2.78 25.65
N LYS A 139 -17.04 -1.90 24.65
CA LYS A 139 -18.08 -0.91 24.31
C LYS A 139 -19.11 -1.46 23.32
N VAL A 140 -18.88 -2.63 22.75
CA VAL A 140 -19.79 -3.26 21.78
C VAL A 140 -20.82 -4.10 22.53
N GLN A 141 -22.10 -3.83 22.28
CA GLN A 141 -23.22 -4.58 22.83
C GLN A 141 -23.82 -5.47 21.75
N VAL A 142 -24.23 -6.68 22.12
CA VAL A 142 -24.93 -7.57 21.19
C VAL A 142 -26.43 -7.45 21.43
N VAL A 143 -27.17 -6.91 20.46
CA VAL A 143 -28.62 -6.78 20.52
C VAL A 143 -29.23 -7.52 19.34
N LYS A 144 -30.04 -8.57 19.62
CA LYS A 144 -30.64 -9.44 18.59
C LYS A 144 -29.59 -10.00 17.61
N ASP A 145 -28.49 -10.52 18.16
CA ASP A 145 -27.34 -11.10 17.43
C ASP A 145 -26.58 -10.12 16.53
N LYS A 146 -26.79 -8.81 16.68
CA LYS A 146 -26.07 -7.76 15.95
C LYS A 146 -25.19 -6.94 16.89
N PRO A 147 -23.93 -6.63 16.49
CA PRO A 147 -23.09 -5.71 17.24
C PRO A 147 -23.63 -4.29 17.09
N VAL A 148 -23.89 -3.65 18.23
CA VAL A 148 -24.34 -2.26 18.34
C VAL A 148 -23.38 -1.52 19.24
N VAL A 149 -22.93 -0.35 18.80
CA VAL A 149 -22.07 0.55 19.56
C VAL A 149 -22.61 1.96 19.47
N ALA A 150 -22.54 2.70 20.57
CA ALA A 150 -22.95 4.10 20.58
C ALA A 150 -21.99 4.93 19.72
N LYS A 151 -22.50 5.87 18.93
CA LYS A 151 -21.70 6.64 17.98
C LYS A 151 -20.56 7.41 18.65
N GLU A 152 -20.80 7.89 19.87
CA GLU A 152 -19.85 8.65 20.68
C GLU A 152 -18.67 7.79 21.15
N GLN A 153 -18.84 6.46 21.12
CA GLN A 153 -17.84 5.48 21.50
C GLN A 153 -17.00 5.00 20.31
N VAL A 154 -17.33 5.43 19.09
CA VAL A 154 -16.61 5.06 17.87
C VAL A 154 -15.76 6.24 17.40
N ILE A 155 -14.48 5.96 17.13
CA ILE A 155 -13.59 6.92 16.49
C ILE A 155 -13.69 6.73 14.97
N ILE A 156 -14.07 7.79 14.27
CA ILE A 156 -14.16 7.86 12.80
C ILE A 156 -13.79 9.27 12.32
N GLY A 157 -13.20 9.36 11.13
CA GLY A 157 -12.77 10.63 10.51
C GLY A 157 -11.66 11.34 11.27
N LYS A 158 -10.97 10.63 12.18
CA LYS A 158 -9.87 11.15 12.99
C LYS A 158 -8.62 10.34 12.75
N GLU A 159 -7.48 11.02 12.79
CA GLU A 159 -6.18 10.38 12.76
C GLU A 159 -5.88 9.77 14.13
N ILE A 160 -5.55 8.48 14.14
CA ILE A 160 -5.20 7.72 15.35
C ILE A 160 -3.74 7.25 15.20
N PRO A 161 -2.84 7.55 16.14
CA PRO A 161 -1.50 6.97 16.17
C PRO A 161 -1.54 5.45 16.19
N ILE A 162 -0.60 4.79 15.52
CA ILE A 162 -0.60 3.31 15.43
C ILE A 162 -0.40 2.66 16.81
N GLU A 163 0.24 3.36 17.75
CA GLU A 163 0.48 2.92 19.12
C GLU A 163 -0.79 2.85 19.96
N GLU A 164 -1.80 3.66 19.63
CA GLU A 164 -3.10 3.69 20.32
C GLU A 164 -4.06 2.60 19.81
N ILE A 165 -3.74 1.96 18.68
CA ILE A 165 -4.54 0.87 18.14
C ILE A 165 -4.21 -0.41 18.90
N ASP A 166 -5.08 -0.74 19.86
CA ASP A 166 -5.07 -2.00 20.58
C ASP A 166 -5.74 -3.10 19.75
N LEU A 167 -4.91 -4.00 19.23
CA LEU A 167 -5.31 -5.11 18.37
C LEU A 167 -5.92 -6.30 19.14
N PRO A 168 -5.43 -6.66 20.34
CA PRO A 168 -6.11 -7.63 21.20
C PRO A 168 -7.53 -7.27 21.63
N SER A 169 -7.83 -5.98 21.83
CA SER A 169 -9.12 -5.53 22.37
C SER A 169 -9.94 -4.63 21.44
N GLY A 170 -9.41 -4.27 20.28
CA GLY A 170 -10.07 -3.38 19.33
C GLY A 170 -11.18 -4.05 18.53
N TYR A 171 -12.11 -3.24 18.05
CA TYR A 171 -13.25 -3.65 17.26
C TYR A 171 -13.46 -2.66 16.11
N ILE A 172 -13.50 -3.16 14.88
CA ILE A 172 -13.76 -2.37 13.67
C ILE A 172 -15.27 -2.34 13.42
N VAL A 173 -15.81 -1.16 13.18
CA VAL A 173 -17.25 -0.91 13.00
C VAL A 173 -17.51 -0.43 11.59
N SER A 174 -18.51 -1.00 10.92
CA SER A 174 -18.91 -0.58 9.58
C SER A 174 -19.42 0.87 9.56
N SER A 175 -19.00 1.66 8.57
CA SER A 175 -19.49 3.03 8.35
C SER A 175 -20.99 3.07 8.00
N LYS A 176 -21.58 1.96 7.54
CA LYS A 176 -23.00 1.86 7.16
C LYS A 176 -23.97 1.82 8.34
N ILE A 177 -23.50 1.56 9.57
CA ILE A 177 -24.34 1.40 10.77
C ILE A 177 -24.32 2.65 11.66
N ILE A 178 -23.44 3.61 11.38
CA ILE A 178 -23.27 4.80 12.21
C ILE A 178 -24.19 5.90 11.66
N PRO A 179 -25.18 6.40 12.45
CA PRO A 179 -26.02 7.51 12.03
C PRO A 179 -25.15 8.73 11.77
N THR A 180 -25.11 9.21 10.53
CA THR A 180 -24.53 10.52 10.23
C THR A 180 -25.37 11.54 11.00
N GLU A 181 -24.74 12.29 11.92
CA GLU A 181 -25.40 13.46 12.50
C GLU A 181 -25.35 14.51 11.40
N GLU A 182 -26.49 14.78 10.79
CA GLU A 182 -26.73 16.10 10.22
C GLU A 182 -26.47 17.12 11.35
N LYS A 183 -25.47 17.98 11.14
CA LYS A 183 -25.25 19.13 12.01
C LYS A 183 -26.54 19.97 12.02
N PRO A 184 -27.07 20.34 13.20
CA PRO A 184 -28.22 21.23 13.28
C PRO A 184 -27.85 22.62 12.74
N GLU A 185 -28.62 23.09 11.75
CA GLU A 185 -28.58 24.46 11.24
C GLU A 185 -28.92 25.45 12.36
N VAL A 186 -28.03 26.41 12.58
CA VAL A 186 -28.30 27.57 13.44
C VAL A 186 -29.07 28.61 12.60
N PRO A 187 -30.13 29.26 13.12
CA PRO A 187 -31.01 30.12 12.33
C PRO A 187 -30.30 31.39 11.86
N GLN A 188 -30.46 31.74 10.57
CA GLN A 188 -30.15 33.07 10.05
C GLN A 188 -31.43 33.75 9.55
N THR A 189 -31.59 35.03 9.91
CA THR A 189 -32.62 35.96 9.39
C THR A 189 -31.92 37.31 9.16
N PRO A 190 -32.35 38.16 8.21
CA PRO A 190 -32.66 37.92 6.79
C PRO A 190 -31.91 38.88 5.83
N GLU A 191 -32.03 38.55 4.53
CA GLU A 191 -31.92 39.42 3.34
C GLU A 191 -30.55 39.98 2.92
N GLU A 192 -30.00 39.38 1.85
CA GLU A 192 -29.95 40.09 0.57
C GLU A 192 -30.12 39.08 -0.58
N GLU A 193 -31.08 39.37 -1.46
CA GLU A 193 -31.38 38.61 -2.67
C GLU A 193 -30.16 38.53 -3.59
N THR A 194 -29.80 37.32 -4.01
CA THR A 194 -29.42 37.08 -5.41
C THR A 194 -29.57 35.60 -5.72
N GLU A 195 -30.61 35.33 -6.51
CA GLU A 195 -30.81 34.22 -7.45
C GLU A 195 -30.33 32.80 -7.06
N LYS A 196 -31.32 31.91 -6.93
CA LYS A 196 -31.16 30.47 -7.14
C LYS A 196 -30.33 30.18 -8.40
N PRO A 197 -29.45 29.17 -8.34
CA PRO A 197 -29.53 28.04 -9.26
C PRO A 197 -30.12 26.88 -8.44
N GLU A 198 -31.41 26.59 -8.60
CA GLU A 198 -31.86 25.47 -9.43
C GLU A 198 -30.99 24.24 -9.24
N VAL A 199 -31.58 23.28 -8.52
CA VAL A 199 -31.18 21.88 -8.50
C VAL A 199 -31.14 21.40 -9.95
N HIS A 200 -29.96 21.44 -10.56
CA HIS A 200 -29.70 20.68 -11.77
C HIS A 200 -29.50 19.22 -11.33
N GLU A 201 -30.39 18.34 -11.75
CA GLU A 201 -29.97 16.97 -12.08
C GLU A 201 -28.67 17.10 -12.88
N ALA A 202 -27.53 16.68 -12.32
CA ALA A 202 -26.25 16.96 -12.95
C ALA A 202 -26.18 16.20 -14.29
N GLY A 203 -26.43 16.94 -15.37
CA GLY A 203 -26.33 16.47 -16.73
C GLY A 203 -24.94 15.89 -17.01
N LYS A 204 -24.89 14.96 -17.96
CA LYS A 204 -23.64 14.34 -18.41
C LYS A 204 -22.66 15.44 -18.83
N ILE A 205 -21.52 15.54 -18.14
CA ILE A 205 -20.44 16.46 -18.50
C ILE A 205 -19.72 15.87 -19.71
N THR A 206 -19.72 16.60 -20.84
CA THR A 206 -19.14 16.13 -22.10
C THR A 206 -17.70 16.56 -22.30
N GLN A 207 -17.21 17.56 -21.57
CA GLN A 207 -15.83 18.07 -21.67
C GLN A 207 -15.39 18.73 -20.35
N ILE A 208 -14.15 18.47 -19.94
CA ILE A 208 -13.52 19.03 -18.73
C ILE A 208 -12.06 19.43 -19.01
N MET A 209 -11.57 20.48 -18.35
CA MET A 209 -10.17 20.90 -18.41
C MET A 209 -9.68 21.20 -16.99
N TYR A 210 -8.60 20.55 -16.57
CA TYR A 210 -7.97 20.78 -15.27
C TYR A 210 -6.62 21.44 -15.44
N SER A 211 -6.35 22.46 -14.62
CA SER A 211 -5.02 23.06 -14.47
C SER A 211 -4.53 22.73 -13.06
N LEU A 212 -3.43 21.97 -12.98
CA LEU A 212 -2.91 21.43 -11.72
C LEU A 212 -1.46 21.87 -11.53
N LYS A 213 -1.13 22.33 -10.32
CA LYS A 213 0.26 22.59 -9.91
C LYS A 213 0.65 21.54 -8.88
N VAL A 214 1.45 20.57 -9.31
CA VAL A 214 1.79 19.37 -8.51
C VAL A 214 3.30 19.21 -8.37
N ASN A 215 3.73 18.65 -7.24
CA ASN A 215 5.12 18.25 -7.03
C ASN A 215 5.37 16.80 -7.50
N ARG A 216 6.62 16.31 -7.43
CA ARG A 216 7.00 14.97 -7.91
C ARG A 216 6.14 13.86 -7.31
N GLN A 217 5.87 13.88 -6.00
CA GLN A 217 5.08 12.85 -5.34
C GLN A 217 3.61 12.91 -5.78
N GLN A 218 3.04 14.11 -5.82
CA GLN A 218 1.66 14.34 -6.25
C GLN A 218 1.44 13.99 -7.72
N LEU A 219 2.44 14.19 -8.58
CA LEU A 219 2.39 13.81 -9.99
C LEU A 219 2.11 12.31 -10.15
N TYR A 220 2.83 11.44 -9.42
CA TYR A 220 2.60 10.00 -9.47
C TYR A 220 1.25 9.58 -8.91
N GLU A 221 0.76 10.26 -7.86
CA GLU A 221 -0.57 10.01 -7.29
C GLU A 221 -1.70 10.42 -8.25
N CYS A 222 -1.52 11.51 -9.03
CA CYS A 222 -2.50 11.98 -10.01
C CYS A 222 -2.69 11.01 -11.18
N PHE A 223 -1.68 10.25 -11.60
CA PHE A 223 -1.80 9.34 -12.73
C PHE A 223 -2.86 8.26 -12.52
N ASN A 224 -3.06 7.77 -11.29
CA ASN A 224 -4.13 6.83 -10.98
C ASN A 224 -5.52 7.47 -11.15
N ALA A 225 -5.67 8.74 -10.78
CA ALA A 225 -6.92 9.47 -10.93
C ALA A 225 -7.22 9.80 -12.40
N LEU A 226 -6.20 10.20 -13.16
CA LEU A 226 -6.31 10.43 -14.61
C LEU A 226 -6.63 9.12 -15.35
N GLY A 227 -6.09 7.98 -14.92
CA GLY A 227 -6.44 6.66 -15.45
C GLY A 227 -7.94 6.35 -15.37
N ASN A 228 -8.58 6.66 -14.25
CA ASN A 228 -10.04 6.50 -14.10
C ASN A 228 -10.83 7.38 -15.09
N LEU A 229 -10.31 8.55 -15.46
CA LEU A 229 -10.93 9.41 -16.47
C LEU A 229 -10.78 8.79 -17.86
N VAL A 230 -9.61 8.25 -18.21
CA VAL A 230 -9.39 7.57 -19.50
C VAL A 230 -10.33 6.36 -19.66
N GLU A 231 -10.55 5.57 -18.60
CA GLU A 231 -11.52 4.47 -18.64
C GLU A 231 -12.95 4.90 -19.00
N LYS A 232 -13.30 6.16 -18.74
CA LYS A 232 -14.65 6.71 -19.01
C LYS A 232 -14.73 7.52 -20.31
N THR A 233 -13.65 8.20 -20.71
CA THR A 233 -13.63 9.07 -21.90
C THR A 233 -13.00 8.39 -23.12
N GLY A 234 -12.32 7.25 -22.95
CA GLY A 234 -11.62 6.51 -23.99
C GLY A 234 -10.25 7.09 -24.33
N GLU A 235 -10.15 8.42 -24.41
CA GLU A 235 -8.91 9.15 -24.69
C GLU A 235 -8.79 10.37 -23.76
N LEU A 236 -7.56 10.76 -23.44
CA LEU A 236 -7.24 11.94 -22.65
C LEU A 236 -6.05 12.68 -23.27
N SER A 237 -6.24 13.96 -23.59
CA SER A 237 -5.17 14.85 -24.05
C SER A 237 -4.52 15.56 -22.87
N LEU A 238 -3.24 15.29 -22.61
CA LEU A 238 -2.45 15.94 -21.56
C LEU A 238 -1.56 17.04 -22.15
N LYS A 239 -1.64 18.25 -21.60
CA LYS A 239 -0.70 19.34 -21.92
C LYS A 239 0.24 19.54 -20.73
N ILE A 240 1.52 19.24 -20.92
CA ILE A 240 2.54 19.30 -19.88
C ILE A 240 3.41 20.54 -20.13
N GLU A 241 3.45 21.46 -19.17
CA GLU A 241 4.32 22.63 -19.19
C GLU A 241 5.28 22.57 -18.00
N ALA A 242 6.58 22.66 -18.27
CA ALA A 242 7.63 22.69 -17.27
C ALA A 242 8.50 23.93 -17.45
N GLN A 243 8.78 24.64 -16.36
CA GLN A 243 9.63 25.82 -16.35
C GLN A 243 10.77 25.64 -15.34
N THR A 244 11.99 25.93 -15.75
CA THR A 244 13.18 25.94 -14.88
C THR A 244 14.02 27.17 -15.16
N LYS A 245 14.66 27.71 -14.12
CA LYS A 245 15.54 28.89 -14.23
C LYS A 245 16.92 28.56 -14.79
N GLU A 246 17.35 27.31 -14.66
CA GLU A 246 18.72 26.86 -14.99
C GLU A 246 18.82 26.22 -16.38
N GLY A 247 17.68 26.03 -17.06
CA GLY A 247 17.59 25.30 -18.32
C GLY A 247 17.54 23.78 -18.13
N ILE A 248 17.21 23.05 -19.19
CA ILE A 248 17.21 21.58 -19.23
C ILE A 248 18.15 21.17 -20.36
N ASP A 249 19.04 20.21 -20.09
CA ASP A 249 19.92 19.64 -21.13
C ASP A 249 19.08 18.88 -22.17
N ALA A 250 19.30 19.20 -23.46
CA ALA A 250 18.51 18.66 -24.55
C ALA A 250 18.71 17.14 -24.76
N SER A 251 19.93 16.64 -24.53
CA SER A 251 20.21 15.20 -24.64
C SER A 251 19.57 14.43 -23.49
N TRP A 252 19.56 15.00 -22.29
CA TRP A 252 18.88 14.41 -21.15
C TRP A 252 17.37 14.41 -21.33
N LEU A 253 16.77 15.51 -21.80
CA LEU A 253 15.32 15.59 -22.04
C LEU A 253 14.88 14.52 -23.05
N LYS A 254 15.65 14.36 -24.13
CA LYS A 254 15.38 13.33 -25.13
C LYS A 254 15.45 11.93 -24.54
N ASN A 255 16.55 11.58 -23.88
CA ASN A 255 16.80 10.20 -23.44
C ASN A 255 15.97 9.79 -22.20
N ALA A 256 15.73 10.72 -21.28
CA ALA A 256 15.07 10.42 -20.01
C ALA A 256 13.56 10.70 -20.02
N VAL A 257 13.05 11.46 -21.00
CA VAL A 257 11.65 11.88 -21.05
C VAL A 257 11.00 11.55 -22.39
N GLU A 258 11.56 12.00 -23.52
CA GLU A 258 10.91 11.80 -24.83
C GLU A 258 10.96 10.32 -25.28
N GLU A 259 12.13 9.68 -25.22
CA GLU A 259 12.30 8.26 -25.61
C GLU A 259 11.39 7.30 -24.82
N PRO A 260 11.29 7.37 -23.48
CA PRO A 260 10.34 6.52 -22.74
C PRO A 260 8.87 6.74 -23.10
N ILE A 261 8.47 7.96 -23.50
CA ILE A 261 7.09 8.27 -23.90
C ILE A 261 6.81 7.72 -25.30
N GLU A 262 7.76 7.83 -26.23
CA GLU A 262 7.67 7.23 -27.56
C GLU A 262 7.64 5.70 -27.50
N GLU A 263 8.48 5.09 -26.64
CA GLU A 263 8.49 3.64 -26.40
C GLU A 263 7.16 3.14 -25.80
N ALA A 264 6.46 3.98 -25.04
CA ALA A 264 5.11 3.70 -24.55
C ALA A 264 4.02 3.82 -25.63
N GLY A 265 4.39 4.16 -26.88
CA GLY A 265 3.49 4.25 -28.02
C GLY A 265 2.67 5.54 -28.06
N VAL A 266 3.14 6.62 -27.42
CA VAL A 266 2.44 7.92 -27.37
C VAL A 266 3.12 8.92 -28.31
N GLU A 267 2.36 9.56 -29.21
CA GLU A 267 2.88 10.60 -30.10
C GLU A 267 3.09 11.94 -29.36
N ILE A 268 4.29 12.50 -29.46
CA ILE A 268 4.64 13.80 -28.87
C ILE A 268 4.53 14.91 -29.91
N LYS A 269 3.74 15.97 -29.63
CA LYS A 269 3.76 17.22 -30.41
C LYS A 269 4.41 18.33 -29.59
N ARG A 270 5.55 18.83 -30.07
CA ARG A 270 6.34 19.86 -29.39
C ARG A 270 5.97 21.25 -29.88
N GLU A 271 5.69 22.15 -28.95
CA GLU A 271 5.65 23.60 -29.17
C GLU A 271 6.70 24.24 -28.25
N GLU A 272 7.75 24.83 -28.82
CA GLU A 272 8.72 25.64 -28.06
C GLU A 272 8.16 27.07 -27.92
N LYS A 273 8.23 27.64 -26.71
CA LYS A 273 7.89 29.03 -26.43
C LYS A 273 9.14 29.82 -26.05
#